data_AF-A0A7J4HPE2-F1
#
_entry.id   AF-A0A7J4HPE2-F1
#
_cell.length_a   1.000
_cell.length_b   1.000
_cell.length_c   1.000
_cell.angle_alpha   90.00
_cell.angle_beta   90.00
_cell.angle_gamma   90.00
#
_symmetry.space_group_name_H-M   'P 1'
#
loop_
_entity.id
_entity.type
_entity.pdbx_description
1 polymer ?
#
loop_
_entity_poly.entity_id
_entity_poly.type
_entity_poly.pdbx_seq_one_letter_code
_entity_poly.pdbx_strand_id
1 'polypeptide(L)'
;MVKKIILVLCFMILFSLGSFIYPASSQASSVCCEKTLSGTYCQNVPANECNNDYDTQPTNCDSTSFCETGICFDSTEGTCLDNVAKVSCEENGGAWLDEENPSQCNFGCCILGDQAALVTWSRCNALTASYGLEINWRGDITDQTSCIEIVSNQDKGACVYDLVFEKRCTFGTRAECDGSSQSAGGNFAEGDFVEGSLCSDPELGTICGPSGETTCLPGKDGVYFVDTCGNRANIYDSSKRDNNAYWKNLVAESNSCGFGSGSIESPSCGNCDYLLGSYCRDKSIADVDPTYGNFICADLNCKDTSNGNDYTHGESWCVNDDYGGVYEGGNSVGSEFYRHECINGEEIVEPCEGLRQEVCGETIANNDFSSAICTPNRYNSCFEQGNKDSCEDTLERDCIWREGIPGSYNYEGAKQIWPGFPSITGSCLPKNSPGREFWEGEESQSYC
;
A
#
# COMPACT_ATOMS: atom_id res chain seq x y z
N MET A 1 11.72 77.48 5.83
CA MET A 1 12.86 76.53 5.91
C MET A 1 13.94 76.89 6.93
N VAL A 2 13.96 78.08 7.53
CA VAL A 2 15.03 78.46 8.50
C VAL A 2 14.79 77.91 9.93
N LYS A 3 13.55 77.61 10.33
CA LYS A 3 13.25 77.00 11.65
C LYS A 3 13.52 75.50 11.77
N LYS A 4 13.63 74.76 10.65
CA LYS A 4 13.97 73.32 10.67
C LYS A 4 15.48 73.05 10.74
N ILE A 5 16.31 74.03 10.40
CA ILE A 5 17.78 73.88 10.40
C ILE A 5 18.37 74.05 11.81
N ILE A 6 17.75 74.89 12.65
CA ILE A 6 18.23 75.12 14.03
C ILE A 6 17.94 73.92 14.96
N LEU A 7 16.88 73.15 14.70
CA LEU A 7 16.52 71.99 15.52
C LEU A 7 17.39 70.75 15.23
N VAL A 8 17.94 70.64 14.02
CA VAL A 8 18.82 69.53 13.60
C VAL A 8 20.26 69.73 14.09
N LEU A 9 20.72 70.98 14.21
CA LEU A 9 22.06 71.31 14.73
C LEU A 9 22.19 71.11 16.26
N CYS A 10 21.11 71.28 17.04
CA CYS A 10 21.13 70.97 18.48
C CYS A 10 21.09 69.47 18.80
N PHE A 11 20.57 68.63 17.90
CA PHE A 11 20.50 67.19 18.12
C PHE A 11 21.82 66.47 17.78
N MET A 12 22.63 67.02 16.87
CA MET A 12 23.95 66.45 16.52
C MET A 12 25.07 66.79 17.51
N ILE A 13 24.91 67.80 18.37
CA ILE A 13 25.93 68.17 19.39
C ILE A 13 25.76 67.40 20.70
N LEU A 14 24.57 66.81 20.94
CA LEU A 14 24.31 65.94 22.10
C LEU A 14 24.67 64.47 21.88
N PHE A 15 24.99 64.06 20.65
CA PHE A 15 25.36 62.67 20.32
C PHE A 15 26.89 62.41 20.35
N SER A 16 27.71 63.44 20.58
CA SER A 16 29.18 63.36 20.52
C SER A 16 29.90 63.35 21.88
N LEU A 17 29.20 63.03 22.99
CA LEU A 17 29.79 62.98 24.35
C LEU A 17 29.47 61.69 25.12
N GLY A 18 29.20 60.58 24.43
CA GLY A 18 28.89 59.28 25.03
C GLY A 18 29.95 58.20 24.81
N SER A 19 31.24 58.51 24.92
CA SER A 19 32.31 57.49 24.88
C SER A 19 32.47 56.84 26.25
N PHE A 20 31.71 55.78 26.53
CA PHE A 20 31.97 54.90 27.67
C PHE A 20 33.07 53.90 27.32
N ILE A 21 34.19 54.02 28.04
CA ILE A 21 35.26 53.01 28.10
C ILE A 21 34.72 51.87 28.97
N TYR A 22 34.45 50.71 28.38
CA TYR A 22 34.17 49.49 29.15
C TYR A 22 35.49 48.90 29.67
N PRO A 23 35.57 48.50 30.95
CA PRO A 23 36.70 47.72 31.43
C PRO A 23 36.70 46.35 30.73
N ALA A 24 37.88 45.88 30.33
CA ALA A 24 38.09 44.49 29.93
C ALA A 24 37.76 43.59 31.13
N SER A 25 36.65 42.86 31.06
CA SER A 25 36.35 41.77 32.00
C SER A 25 37.44 40.71 31.85
N SER A 26 37.96 40.24 32.99
CA SER A 26 38.86 39.08 33.05
C SER A 26 38.26 37.93 32.25
N GLN A 27 39.07 37.24 31.46
CA GLN A 27 38.65 36.01 30.79
C GLN A 27 38.22 35.02 31.87
N ALA A 28 36.90 34.86 32.04
CA ALA A 28 36.37 33.73 32.78
C ALA A 28 36.87 32.48 32.06
N SER A 29 37.42 31.51 32.81
CA SER A 29 37.78 30.22 32.24
C SER A 29 36.52 29.64 31.60
N SER A 30 36.54 29.53 30.27
CA SER A 30 35.43 28.93 29.53
C SER A 30 35.31 27.46 29.94
N VAL A 31 34.10 27.04 30.24
CA VAL A 31 33.77 25.65 30.57
C VAL A 31 32.81 25.12 29.50
N CYS A 32 32.80 23.81 29.28
CA CYS A 32 31.77 23.23 28.47
C CYS A 32 30.48 23.12 29.28
N CYS A 33 29.42 23.78 28.80
CA CYS A 33 28.07 23.55 29.29
C CYS A 33 27.34 22.58 28.34
N GLU A 34 26.73 21.53 28.89
CA GLU A 34 25.81 20.68 28.14
C GLU A 34 24.61 21.50 27.64
N LYS A 35 24.06 22.38 28.48
CA LYS A 35 22.99 23.32 28.12
C LYS A 35 23.22 24.68 28.78
N THR A 36 23.09 25.76 28.02
CA THR A 36 23.17 27.13 28.53
C THR A 36 21.81 27.60 29.06
N LEU A 37 21.81 28.67 29.85
CA LEU A 37 20.58 29.34 30.30
C LEU A 37 19.75 29.92 29.14
N SER A 38 20.35 30.12 27.95
CA SER A 38 19.64 30.57 26.74
C SER A 38 19.06 29.41 25.91
N GLY A 39 19.25 28.16 26.35
CA GLY A 39 18.70 26.97 25.70
C GLY A 39 19.54 26.43 24.54
N THR A 40 20.79 26.87 24.38
CA THR A 40 21.74 26.30 23.42
C THR A 40 22.53 25.16 24.05
N TYR A 41 22.84 24.13 23.26
CA TYR A 41 23.57 22.94 23.74
C TYR A 41 25.05 23.01 23.35
N CYS A 42 25.89 22.38 24.17
CA CYS A 42 27.31 22.16 23.88
C CYS A 42 28.06 23.42 23.50
N GLN A 43 28.00 24.42 24.38
CA GLN A 43 28.70 25.70 24.18
C GLN A 43 29.81 25.88 25.22
N ASN A 44 30.96 26.36 24.73
CA ASN A 44 32.06 26.79 25.58
C ASN A 44 31.77 28.21 26.08
N VAL A 45 31.12 28.33 27.24
CA VAL A 45 30.74 29.62 27.84
C VAL A 45 31.21 29.71 29.29
N PRO A 46 31.20 30.90 29.91
CA PRO A 46 31.48 31.04 31.34
C PRO A 46 30.54 30.18 32.20
N ALA A 47 31.04 29.61 33.30
CA ALA A 47 30.30 28.67 34.14
C ALA A 47 28.96 29.21 34.68
N ASN A 48 28.81 30.53 34.79
CA ASN A 48 27.58 31.20 35.22
C ASN A 48 26.49 31.27 34.14
N GLU A 49 26.81 30.89 32.91
CA GLU A 49 25.86 30.82 31.78
C GLU A 49 25.39 29.38 31.52
N CYS A 50 25.93 28.39 32.23
CA CYS A 50 25.46 27.01 32.20
C CYS A 50 24.18 26.86 33.02
N ASN A 51 23.27 26.00 32.55
CA ASN A 51 22.14 25.57 33.36
C ASN A 51 22.62 24.54 34.41
N ASN A 52 22.29 24.76 35.68
CA ASN A 52 22.71 23.88 36.78
C ASN A 52 22.04 22.49 36.77
N ASP A 53 20.97 22.31 35.99
CA ASP A 53 20.26 21.05 35.86
C ASP A 53 20.94 20.06 34.89
N TYR A 54 22.02 20.47 34.21
CA TYR A 54 22.73 19.72 33.18
C TYR A 54 24.24 19.65 33.48
N ASP A 55 24.96 18.74 32.81
CA ASP A 55 26.38 18.49 33.03
C ASP A 55 27.26 19.68 32.61
N THR A 56 28.32 19.88 33.39
CA THR A 56 29.34 20.90 33.14
C THR A 56 30.72 20.35 33.41
N GLN A 57 31.66 20.64 32.51
CA GLN A 57 33.05 20.22 32.64
C GLN A 57 34.01 21.37 32.39
N PRO A 58 35.10 21.52 33.18
CA PRO A 58 36.10 22.56 33.00
C PRO A 58 37.08 22.23 31.85
N THR A 59 36.56 21.85 30.69
CA THR A 59 37.29 21.55 29.46
C THR A 59 36.48 22.04 28.26
N ASN A 60 37.03 21.97 27.05
CA ASN A 60 36.30 22.28 25.83
C ASN A 60 35.27 21.18 25.52
N CYS A 61 34.13 21.56 24.94
CA CYS A 61 33.05 20.62 24.60
C CYS A 61 33.47 19.51 23.64
N ASP A 62 34.44 19.75 22.75
CA ASP A 62 34.97 18.71 21.85
C ASP A 62 35.69 17.56 22.58
N SER A 63 35.96 17.73 23.89
CA SER A 63 36.63 16.74 24.74
C SER A 63 35.70 16.12 25.80
N THR A 64 34.39 16.34 25.70
CA THR A 64 33.41 15.79 26.64
C THR A 64 32.51 14.76 25.97
N SER A 65 32.20 13.67 26.68
CA SER A 65 31.40 12.57 26.15
C SER A 65 29.92 12.92 25.92
N PHE A 66 29.39 13.92 26.65
CA PHE A 66 28.00 14.38 26.49
C PHE A 66 27.80 15.35 25.33
N CYS A 67 28.90 15.88 24.76
CA CYS A 67 28.87 16.73 23.58
C CYS A 67 29.49 16.05 22.35
N GLU A 68 29.55 14.72 22.36
CA GLU A 68 29.90 13.95 21.18
C GLU A 68 28.89 14.24 20.06
N THR A 69 29.43 14.60 18.90
CA THR A 69 28.67 14.83 17.68
C THR A 69 28.54 13.50 16.95
N GLY A 70 27.30 13.17 16.57
CA GLY A 70 26.99 11.97 15.82
C GLY A 70 25.83 12.25 14.86
N ILE A 71 25.17 11.19 14.42
CA ILE A 71 24.04 11.28 13.50
C ILE A 71 22.76 11.19 14.31
N CYS A 72 21.89 12.18 14.17
CA CYS A 72 20.56 12.15 14.75
C CYS A 72 19.54 11.64 13.74
N PHE A 73 18.90 10.52 14.05
CA PHE A 73 17.83 9.93 13.23
C PHE A 73 16.45 10.18 13.83
N ASP A 74 15.59 10.88 13.11
CA ASP A 74 14.18 11.00 13.46
C ASP A 74 13.38 9.85 12.83
N SER A 75 12.90 8.92 13.66
CA SER A 75 12.10 7.78 13.20
C SER A 75 10.69 8.16 12.71
N THR A 76 10.19 9.34 13.08
CA THR A 76 8.86 9.86 12.70
C THR A 76 8.91 10.54 11.34
N GLU A 77 9.88 11.43 11.15
CA GLU A 77 10.05 12.15 9.88
C GLU A 77 10.95 11.42 8.89
N GLY A 78 11.75 10.45 9.34
CA GLY A 78 12.73 9.72 8.54
C GLY A 78 13.97 10.55 8.18
N THR A 79 14.26 11.63 8.89
CA THR A 79 15.38 12.53 8.58
C THR A 79 16.64 12.13 9.36
N CYS A 80 17.81 12.27 8.72
CA CYS A 80 19.11 12.12 9.37
C CYS A 80 19.84 13.45 9.34
N LEU A 81 20.30 13.90 10.51
CA LEU A 81 21.06 15.13 10.67
C LEU A 81 22.43 14.78 11.23
N ASP A 82 23.47 15.08 10.45
CA ASP A 82 24.85 14.86 10.84
C ASP A 82 25.36 15.98 11.76
N ASN A 83 26.40 15.67 12.53
CA ASN A 83 27.05 16.60 13.47
C ASN A 83 26.10 17.15 14.56
N VAL A 84 25.15 16.34 14.99
CA VAL A 84 24.21 16.70 16.05
C VAL A 84 24.73 16.17 17.39
N ALA A 85 24.73 17.03 18.40
CA ALA A 85 25.07 16.64 19.77
C ALA A 85 24.02 15.65 20.30
N LYS A 86 24.47 14.60 20.99
CA LYS A 86 23.62 13.53 21.52
C LYS A 86 22.38 14.03 22.26
N VAL A 87 22.59 14.92 23.22
CA VAL A 87 21.52 15.49 24.07
C VAL A 87 20.48 16.25 23.24
N SER A 88 20.94 16.98 22.22
CA SER A 88 20.04 17.72 21.32
C SER A 88 19.20 16.77 20.46
N CYS A 89 19.71 15.60 20.10
CA CYS A 89 18.95 14.61 19.34
C CYS A 89 17.87 13.96 20.21
N GLU A 90 18.26 13.47 21.39
CA GLU A 90 17.38 12.73 22.29
C GLU A 90 16.25 13.62 22.86
N GLU A 91 16.52 14.90 23.18
CA GLU A 91 15.47 15.82 23.64
C GLU A 91 14.45 16.18 22.55
N ASN A 92 14.81 16.10 21.27
CA ASN A 92 13.88 16.29 20.15
C ASN A 92 13.18 14.99 19.74
N GLY A 93 13.35 13.90 20.50
CA GLY A 93 12.73 12.60 20.22
C GLY A 93 13.40 11.78 19.11
N GLY A 94 14.60 12.19 18.68
CA GLY A 94 15.42 11.45 17.73
C GLY A 94 16.30 10.39 18.40
N ALA A 95 16.69 9.37 17.64
CA ALA A 95 17.68 8.37 18.06
C ALA A 95 19.08 8.82 17.63
N TRP A 96 19.98 8.99 18.59
CA TRP A 96 21.37 9.36 18.32
C TRP A 96 22.22 8.12 18.03
N LEU A 97 23.04 8.22 16.99
CA LEU A 97 23.87 7.13 16.46
C LEU A 97 25.34 7.57 16.44
N ASP A 98 26.21 6.73 17.00
CA ASP A 98 27.67 6.91 17.04
C ASP A 98 28.38 6.38 15.77
N GLU A 99 27.63 5.73 14.88
CA GLU A 99 28.13 5.22 13.60
C GLU A 99 28.23 6.34 12.55
N GLU A 100 29.31 6.33 11.76
CA GLU A 100 29.58 7.35 10.74
C GLU A 100 28.67 7.24 9.50
N ASN A 101 28.10 6.04 9.23
CA ASN A 101 27.19 5.79 8.11
C ASN A 101 26.15 4.70 8.47
N PRO A 102 25.16 5.01 9.32
CA PRO A 102 24.14 4.06 9.73
C PRO A 102 23.21 3.69 8.57
N SER A 103 22.81 2.42 8.47
CA SER A 103 22.01 1.91 7.35
C SER A 103 20.66 2.62 7.16
N GLN A 104 20.06 3.10 8.26
CA GLN A 104 18.81 3.86 8.29
C GLN A 104 18.93 5.25 7.64
N CYS A 105 20.15 5.76 7.45
CA CYS A 105 20.41 7.06 6.84
C CYS A 105 20.88 6.97 5.38
N ASN A 106 20.89 5.77 4.80
CA ASN A 106 21.18 5.61 3.37
C ASN A 106 20.07 6.24 2.53
N PHE A 107 20.48 7.14 1.64
CA PHE A 107 19.59 7.72 0.64
C PHE A 107 19.32 6.72 -0.48
N GLY A 108 18.07 6.69 -0.93
CA GLY A 108 17.64 5.99 -2.12
C GLY A 108 16.57 6.79 -2.84
N CYS A 109 16.28 6.42 -4.08
CA CYS A 109 15.25 7.10 -4.84
C CYS A 109 13.86 6.61 -4.43
N CYS A 110 13.04 7.51 -3.89
CA CYS A 110 11.64 7.26 -3.57
C CYS A 110 10.76 7.74 -4.72
N ILE A 111 10.02 6.83 -5.35
CA ILE A 111 9.09 7.13 -6.44
C ILE A 111 7.70 7.38 -5.85
N LEU A 112 7.17 8.58 -6.08
CA LEU A 112 5.89 9.09 -5.59
C LEU A 112 4.98 9.37 -6.78
N GLY A 113 4.47 8.32 -7.43
CA GLY A 113 3.67 8.46 -8.65
C GLY A 113 4.52 8.96 -9.82
N ASP A 114 4.29 10.21 -10.24
CA ASP A 114 5.00 10.93 -11.31
C ASP A 114 6.11 11.85 -10.80
N GLN A 115 6.53 11.68 -9.54
CA GLN A 115 7.63 12.41 -8.93
C GLN A 115 8.63 11.45 -8.29
N ALA A 116 9.87 11.89 -8.15
CA ALA A 116 10.88 11.17 -7.39
C ALA A 116 11.64 12.11 -6.46
N ALA A 117 11.99 11.58 -5.29
CA ALA A 117 12.78 12.28 -4.30
C ALA A 117 13.89 11.37 -3.77
N LEU A 118 15.12 11.88 -3.70
CA LEU A 118 16.22 11.17 -3.06
C LEU A 118 16.10 11.33 -1.55
N VAL A 119 15.59 10.30 -0.87
CA VAL A 119 15.30 10.32 0.57
C VAL A 119 15.62 8.97 1.22
N THR A 120 15.67 8.93 2.55
CA THR A 120 15.82 7.68 3.29
C THR A 120 14.57 6.79 3.11
N TRP A 121 14.71 5.50 3.40
CA TRP A 121 13.57 4.57 3.38
C TRP A 121 12.43 5.01 4.31
N SER A 122 12.75 5.41 5.55
CA SER A 122 11.75 5.88 6.53
C SER A 122 11.01 7.12 6.06
N ARG A 123 11.71 8.06 5.40
CA ARG A 123 11.09 9.25 4.81
C ARG A 123 10.20 8.88 3.62
N CYS A 124 10.64 7.95 2.79
CA CYS A 124 9.84 7.47 1.67
C CYS A 124 8.53 6.85 2.16
N ASN A 125 8.58 5.99 3.17
CA ASN A 125 7.42 5.39 3.80
C ASN A 125 6.45 6.45 4.38
N ALA A 126 6.98 7.48 5.05
CA ALA A 126 6.16 8.57 5.57
C ALA A 126 5.46 9.36 4.44
N LEU A 127 6.17 9.63 3.34
CA LEU A 127 5.62 10.32 2.17
C LEU A 127 4.54 9.47 1.49
N THR A 128 4.82 8.21 1.18
CA THR A 128 3.86 7.33 0.49
C THR A 128 2.61 7.09 1.33
N ALA A 129 2.75 6.94 2.65
CA ALA A 129 1.62 6.85 3.58
C ALA A 129 0.75 8.13 3.56
N SER A 130 1.36 9.31 3.47
CA SER A 130 0.62 10.58 3.39
C SER A 130 -0.16 10.76 2.09
N TYR A 131 0.29 10.13 1.00
CA TYR A 131 -0.34 10.16 -0.32
C TYR A 131 -1.22 8.94 -0.63
N GLY A 132 -1.29 7.95 0.27
CA GLY A 132 -2.01 6.69 0.02
C GLY A 132 -1.42 5.86 -1.11
N LEU A 133 -0.10 5.96 -1.33
CA LEU A 133 0.63 5.25 -2.37
C LEU A 133 1.37 4.03 -1.80
N GLU A 134 1.62 3.02 -2.64
CA GLU A 134 2.54 1.93 -2.30
C GLU A 134 3.99 2.44 -2.23
N ILE A 135 4.78 1.85 -1.32
CA ILE A 135 6.18 2.23 -1.13
C ILE A 135 7.01 1.72 -2.31
N ASN A 136 7.62 2.64 -3.07
CA ASN A 136 8.56 2.32 -4.14
C ASN A 136 9.90 3.03 -3.87
N TRP A 137 10.79 2.34 -3.16
CA TRP A 137 12.10 2.87 -2.76
C TRP A 137 13.24 2.05 -3.38
N ARG A 138 14.16 2.76 -4.03
CA ARG A 138 15.29 2.21 -4.79
C ARG A 138 16.61 2.61 -4.16
N GLY A 139 17.12 1.75 -3.28
CA GLY A 139 18.39 1.96 -2.58
C GLY A 139 19.64 1.82 -3.46
N ASP A 140 19.48 1.32 -4.68
CA ASP A 140 20.54 1.25 -5.69
C ASP A 140 20.87 2.61 -6.32
N ILE A 141 20.02 3.63 -6.09
CA ILE A 141 20.12 4.94 -6.74
C ILE A 141 20.33 6.00 -5.67
N THR A 142 21.60 6.41 -5.53
CA THR A 142 22.07 7.28 -4.45
C THR A 142 22.30 8.72 -4.91
N ASP A 143 21.99 9.05 -6.16
CA ASP A 143 22.19 10.39 -6.72
C ASP A 143 20.88 11.02 -7.20
N GLN A 144 20.79 12.34 -7.04
CA GLN A 144 19.58 13.11 -7.31
C GLN A 144 19.23 13.14 -8.81
N THR A 145 20.24 13.14 -9.68
CA THR A 145 20.04 13.28 -11.14
C THR A 145 19.42 12.00 -11.70
N SER A 146 20.02 10.85 -11.44
CA SER A 146 19.47 9.55 -11.80
C SER A 146 18.13 9.29 -11.13
N CYS A 147 17.92 9.77 -9.90
CA CYS A 147 16.61 9.65 -9.25
C CYS A 147 15.49 10.42 -9.99
N ILE A 148 15.76 11.65 -10.43
CA ILE A 148 14.81 12.44 -11.23
C ILE A 148 14.64 11.81 -12.62
N GLU A 149 15.73 11.35 -13.24
CA GLU A 149 15.70 10.75 -14.58
C GLU A 149 14.81 9.51 -14.67
N ILE A 150 14.70 8.70 -13.61
CA ILE A 150 13.78 7.54 -13.59
C ILE A 150 12.34 7.95 -13.90
N VAL A 151 11.94 9.12 -13.42
CA VAL A 151 10.57 9.61 -13.56
C VAL A 151 10.39 10.34 -14.87
N SER A 152 11.36 11.19 -15.28
CA SER A 152 11.34 11.83 -16.60
C SER A 152 11.43 10.84 -17.77
N ASN A 153 12.08 9.70 -17.56
CA ASN A 153 12.12 8.61 -18.54
C ASN A 153 10.79 7.86 -18.65
N GLN A 154 9.90 7.99 -17.67
CA GLN A 154 8.55 7.42 -17.69
C GLN A 154 7.51 8.36 -18.28
N ASP A 155 7.88 9.60 -18.60
CA ASP A 155 7.02 10.55 -19.32
C ASP A 155 6.48 9.88 -20.58
N LYS A 156 5.17 9.97 -20.77
CA LYS A 156 4.48 9.34 -21.91
C LYS A 156 4.13 10.40 -22.94
N GLY A 157 4.33 10.07 -24.21
CA GLY A 157 4.12 11.03 -25.29
C GLY A 157 4.30 10.44 -26.68
N ALA A 158 4.25 11.33 -27.66
CA ALA A 158 4.41 11.03 -29.07
C ALA A 158 5.89 11.13 -29.44
N CYS A 159 6.47 10.05 -29.93
CA CYS A 159 7.81 10.04 -30.52
C CYS A 159 7.68 10.17 -32.04
N VAL A 160 8.12 11.30 -32.59
CA VAL A 160 7.93 11.62 -34.02
C VAL A 160 9.22 11.38 -34.81
N TYR A 161 9.11 10.70 -35.95
CA TYR A 161 10.22 10.40 -36.84
C TYR A 161 9.97 10.96 -38.24
N ASP A 162 10.94 11.70 -38.74
CA ASP A 162 10.94 12.21 -40.12
C ASP A 162 11.57 11.17 -41.06
N LEU A 163 10.72 10.50 -41.85
CA LEU A 163 11.17 9.68 -42.97
C LEU A 163 11.14 10.50 -44.26
N VAL A 164 11.91 10.06 -45.25
CA VAL A 164 12.14 10.77 -46.53
C VAL A 164 10.82 11.14 -47.26
N PHE A 165 9.73 10.41 -47.03
CA PHE A 165 8.45 10.61 -47.71
C PHE A 165 7.24 10.78 -46.79
N GLU A 166 7.39 10.61 -45.47
CA GLU A 166 6.29 10.70 -44.50
C GLU A 166 6.80 10.92 -43.06
N LYS A 167 5.95 11.52 -42.21
CA LYS A 167 6.22 11.60 -40.77
C LYS A 167 5.49 10.48 -40.05
N ARG A 168 6.23 9.61 -39.36
CA ARG A 168 5.67 8.52 -38.55
C ARG A 168 5.74 8.87 -37.07
N CYS A 169 4.90 8.22 -36.27
CA CYS A 169 4.91 8.41 -34.84
C CYS A 169 4.67 7.09 -34.10
N THR A 170 5.36 6.93 -32.98
CA THR A 170 5.09 5.86 -32.00
C THR A 170 4.77 6.47 -30.65
N PHE A 171 3.70 6.00 -30.01
CA PHE A 171 3.37 6.41 -28.65
C PHE A 171 4.10 5.53 -27.65
N GLY A 172 4.79 6.13 -26.69
CA GLY A 172 5.59 5.39 -25.72
C GLY A 172 6.14 6.30 -24.61
N THR A 173 7.12 5.78 -23.88
CA THR A 173 7.88 6.57 -22.92
C THR A 173 9.01 7.35 -23.58
N ARG A 174 9.50 8.41 -22.92
CA ARG A 174 10.67 9.16 -23.39
C ARG A 174 11.88 8.24 -23.59
N ALA A 175 12.15 7.34 -22.63
CA ALA A 175 13.25 6.39 -22.74
C ALA A 175 13.10 5.42 -23.93
N GLU A 176 11.87 4.98 -24.23
CA GLU A 176 11.60 4.18 -25.43
C GLU A 176 11.89 4.97 -26.69
N CYS A 177 11.50 6.26 -26.74
CA CYS A 177 11.77 7.15 -27.87
C CYS A 177 13.28 7.33 -28.11
N ASP A 178 14.02 7.68 -27.06
CA ASP A 178 15.47 7.91 -27.12
C ASP A 178 16.25 6.63 -27.47
N GLY A 179 15.80 5.48 -26.96
CA GLY A 179 16.38 4.17 -27.26
C GLY A 179 16.01 3.64 -28.65
N SER A 180 14.92 4.13 -29.24
CA SER A 180 14.44 3.74 -30.55
C SER A 180 15.09 4.55 -31.67
N SER A 181 16.39 4.31 -31.87
CA SER A 181 17.01 4.56 -33.17
C SER A 181 16.45 3.54 -34.18
N GLN A 182 15.20 3.71 -34.61
CA GLN A 182 14.63 2.80 -35.61
C GLN A 182 15.47 2.91 -36.87
N SER A 183 16.16 1.81 -37.17
CA SER A 183 17.00 1.62 -38.35
C SER A 183 16.13 1.60 -39.60
N ALA A 184 15.63 2.77 -40.01
CA ALA A 184 14.95 2.98 -41.27
C ALA A 184 15.98 3.17 -42.40
N GLY A 185 16.88 2.20 -42.61
CA GLY A 185 17.68 2.07 -43.83
C GLY A 185 18.38 3.33 -44.38
N GLY A 186 18.69 4.33 -43.54
CA GLY A 186 19.20 5.63 -43.97
C GLY A 186 19.48 6.53 -42.77
N ASN A 187 20.50 7.38 -42.90
CA ASN A 187 20.97 8.33 -41.89
C ASN A 187 19.94 9.44 -41.62
N PHE A 188 18.86 9.17 -40.87
CA PHE A 188 17.86 10.16 -40.47
C PHE A 188 17.51 10.05 -38.99
N ALA A 189 17.02 11.18 -38.46
CA ALA A 189 17.25 11.74 -37.13
C ALA A 189 16.66 10.95 -35.94
N GLU A 190 17.28 11.22 -34.77
CA GLU A 190 16.76 11.00 -33.42
C GLU A 190 15.29 11.48 -33.34
N GLY A 191 14.40 10.68 -32.74
CA GLY A 191 12.98 11.00 -32.69
C GLY A 191 12.71 12.23 -31.81
N ASP A 192 11.87 13.14 -32.28
CA ASP A 192 11.43 14.28 -31.47
C ASP A 192 10.31 13.83 -30.52
N PHE A 193 10.64 13.68 -29.23
CA PHE A 193 9.67 13.32 -28.20
C PHE A 193 8.83 14.54 -27.77
N VAL A 194 7.51 14.41 -27.88
CA VAL A 194 6.55 15.42 -27.42
C VAL A 194 5.73 14.84 -26.27
N GLU A 195 6.08 15.24 -25.06
CA GLU A 195 5.44 14.83 -23.82
C GLU A 195 3.94 15.16 -23.81
N GLY A 196 3.12 14.22 -23.34
CA GLY A 196 1.68 14.39 -23.18
C GLY A 196 0.88 14.47 -24.49
N SER A 197 1.52 14.45 -25.66
CA SER A 197 0.84 14.42 -26.96
C SER A 197 0.60 12.99 -27.43
N LEU A 198 -0.49 12.77 -28.16
CA LEU A 198 -0.79 11.52 -28.85
C LEU A 198 -0.30 11.60 -30.29
N CYS A 199 0.03 10.46 -30.91
CA CYS A 199 0.47 10.43 -32.30
C CYS A 199 -0.57 10.96 -33.30
N SER A 200 -1.84 10.94 -32.93
CA SER A 200 -2.97 11.50 -33.68
C SER A 200 -3.11 13.02 -33.57
N ASP A 201 -2.21 13.71 -32.86
CA ASP A 201 -2.20 15.17 -32.77
C ASP A 201 -1.93 15.79 -34.16
N PRO A 202 -2.88 16.55 -34.73
CA PRO A 202 -2.72 17.18 -36.03
C PRO A 202 -1.54 18.17 -36.10
N GLU A 203 -1.11 18.72 -34.96
CA GLU A 203 0.02 19.67 -34.91
C GLU A 203 1.37 18.99 -35.14
N LEU A 204 1.47 17.69 -34.92
CA LEU A 204 2.67 16.90 -35.20
C LEU A 204 2.85 16.62 -36.70
N GLY A 205 1.79 16.76 -37.49
CA GLY A 205 1.82 16.53 -38.95
C GLY A 205 2.20 15.10 -39.34
N THR A 206 1.90 14.13 -38.47
CA THR A 206 2.15 12.70 -38.73
C THR A 206 1.07 12.13 -39.65
N ILE A 207 1.30 10.93 -40.17
CA ILE A 207 0.28 10.16 -40.92
C ILE A 207 -0.78 9.52 -40.02
N CYS A 208 -0.62 9.61 -38.69
CA CYS A 208 -1.48 8.96 -37.72
C CYS A 208 -2.68 9.85 -37.41
N GLY A 209 -3.87 9.25 -37.40
CA GLY A 209 -5.12 9.97 -37.14
C GLY A 209 -6.09 9.19 -36.26
N PRO A 210 -7.19 9.83 -35.83
CA PRO A 210 -8.24 9.19 -35.05
C PRO A 210 -8.83 7.97 -35.74
N SER A 211 -9.13 6.93 -34.97
CA SER A 211 -9.83 5.73 -35.47
C SER A 211 -10.95 5.29 -34.52
N GLY A 212 -11.81 4.37 -34.99
CA GLY A 212 -12.84 3.75 -34.15
C GLY A 212 -12.42 2.40 -33.57
N GLU A 213 -11.18 1.98 -33.80
CA GLU A 213 -10.66 0.71 -33.29
C GLU A 213 -10.28 0.85 -31.81
N THR A 214 -10.40 -0.25 -31.08
CA THR A 214 -10.07 -0.32 -29.66
C THR A 214 -9.17 -1.53 -29.38
N THR A 215 -8.45 -1.50 -28.26
CA THR A 215 -7.59 -2.61 -27.81
C THR A 215 -7.53 -2.69 -26.28
N CYS A 216 -7.22 -3.88 -25.76
CA CYS A 216 -6.71 -4.06 -24.41
C CYS A 216 -5.19 -3.91 -24.41
N LEU A 217 -4.62 -3.46 -23.29
CA LEU A 217 -3.16 -3.36 -23.12
C LEU A 217 -2.70 -4.29 -21.99
N PRO A 218 -1.58 -5.02 -22.15
CA PRO A 218 -1.04 -5.84 -21.07
C PRO A 218 -0.74 -5.00 -19.81
N GLY A 219 -1.14 -5.51 -18.64
CA GLY A 219 -0.95 -4.80 -17.36
C GLY A 219 -1.82 -3.56 -17.18
N LYS A 220 -2.87 -3.41 -18.01
CA LYS A 220 -3.91 -2.39 -17.86
C LYS A 220 -5.28 -3.02 -17.91
N ASP A 221 -6.20 -2.42 -17.17
CA ASP A 221 -7.56 -2.94 -17.04
C ASP A 221 -8.47 -2.37 -18.13
N GLY A 222 -8.21 -1.13 -18.57
CA GLY A 222 -9.07 -0.38 -19.49
C GLY A 222 -9.03 -0.80 -20.95
N VAL A 223 -10.08 -0.42 -21.66
CA VAL A 223 -10.16 -0.43 -23.14
C VAL A 223 -9.64 0.92 -23.66
N TYR A 224 -8.73 0.89 -24.62
CA TYR A 224 -8.14 2.08 -25.22
C TYR A 224 -8.54 2.22 -26.67
N PHE A 225 -8.71 3.44 -27.15
CA PHE A 225 -8.72 3.72 -28.57
C PHE A 225 -7.36 3.42 -29.20
N VAL A 226 -7.38 3.09 -30.49
CA VAL A 226 -6.18 2.91 -31.32
C VAL A 226 -6.20 3.93 -32.44
N ASP A 227 -5.07 4.55 -32.75
CA ASP A 227 -4.95 5.44 -33.91
C ASP A 227 -4.80 4.64 -35.22
N THR A 228 -4.83 5.32 -36.37
CA THR A 228 -4.67 4.64 -37.69
C THR A 228 -3.27 4.01 -37.91
N CYS A 229 -2.31 4.30 -37.04
CA CYS A 229 -0.96 3.74 -37.06
C CYS A 229 -0.80 2.53 -36.11
N GLY A 230 -1.83 2.18 -35.34
CA GLY A 230 -1.79 1.11 -34.36
C GLY A 230 -1.28 1.53 -32.98
N ASN A 231 -1.05 2.84 -32.73
CA ASN A 231 -0.65 3.31 -31.42
C ASN A 231 -1.86 3.37 -30.49
N ARG A 232 -1.64 3.02 -29.22
CA ARG A 232 -2.64 3.23 -28.19
C ARG A 232 -2.87 4.73 -27.96
N ALA A 233 -4.12 5.13 -27.85
CA ALA A 233 -4.55 6.48 -27.55
C ALA A 233 -5.08 6.57 -26.12
N ASN A 234 -6.11 7.38 -25.89
CA ASN A 234 -6.80 7.50 -24.62
C ASN A 234 -7.80 6.36 -24.39
N ILE A 235 -8.33 6.29 -23.17
CA ILE A 235 -9.40 5.36 -22.79
C ILE A 235 -10.58 5.51 -23.76
N TYR A 236 -11.25 4.41 -24.06
CA TYR A 236 -12.40 4.42 -24.93
C TYR A 236 -13.55 5.25 -24.31
N ASP A 237 -13.99 6.29 -25.02
CA ASP A 237 -15.19 7.07 -24.72
C ASP A 237 -15.91 7.36 -26.05
N SER A 238 -17.08 6.77 -26.25
CA SER A 238 -17.80 6.87 -27.52
C SER A 238 -18.18 8.31 -27.87
N SER A 239 -18.34 9.19 -26.87
CA SER A 239 -18.64 10.62 -27.08
C SER A 239 -17.43 11.42 -27.56
N LYS A 240 -16.21 10.87 -27.43
CA LYS A 240 -14.95 11.54 -27.75
C LYS A 240 -14.33 11.10 -29.07
N ARG A 241 -14.95 10.15 -29.79
CA ARG A 241 -14.45 9.65 -31.08
C ARG A 241 -14.09 10.78 -32.05
N ASP A 242 -14.93 11.80 -32.17
CA ASP A 242 -14.71 12.92 -33.10
C ASP A 242 -14.16 14.18 -32.39
N ASN A 243 -13.67 14.05 -31.16
CA ASN A 243 -13.18 15.17 -30.36
C ASN A 243 -11.67 15.40 -30.58
N ASN A 244 -11.32 16.49 -31.28
CA ASN A 244 -9.92 16.80 -31.59
C ASN A 244 -9.01 16.95 -30.37
N ALA A 245 -9.51 17.52 -29.26
CA ALA A 245 -8.69 17.70 -28.06
C ALA A 245 -8.38 16.35 -27.37
N TYR A 246 -9.30 15.39 -27.46
CA TYR A 246 -9.14 14.03 -26.93
C TYR A 246 -8.15 13.19 -27.73
N TRP A 247 -8.02 13.45 -29.03
CA TRP A 247 -7.01 12.79 -29.87
C TRP A 247 -5.69 13.57 -29.94
N LYS A 248 -5.64 14.76 -29.34
CA LYS A 248 -4.43 15.57 -29.25
C LYS A 248 -3.62 15.25 -28.01
N ASN A 249 -4.25 15.28 -26.84
CA ASN A 249 -3.55 15.21 -25.56
C ASN A 249 -3.86 13.89 -24.85
N LEU A 250 -2.87 13.39 -24.11
CA LEU A 250 -3.04 12.28 -23.18
C LEU A 250 -3.96 12.72 -22.03
N VAL A 251 -5.02 11.95 -21.79
CA VAL A 251 -6.00 12.20 -20.73
C VAL A 251 -5.78 11.18 -19.63
N ALA A 252 -5.69 11.67 -18.39
CA ALA A 252 -5.59 10.81 -17.21
C ALA A 252 -6.87 9.97 -17.03
N GLU A 253 -6.71 8.79 -16.44
CA GLU A 253 -7.81 7.87 -16.15
C GLU A 253 -8.90 8.50 -15.28
N SER A 254 -8.50 9.29 -14.28
CA SER A 254 -9.40 10.06 -13.41
C SER A 254 -10.23 11.12 -14.13
N ASN A 255 -9.78 11.56 -15.31
CA ASN A 255 -10.47 12.53 -16.15
C ASN A 255 -11.17 11.87 -17.36
N SER A 256 -11.14 10.53 -17.44
CA SER A 256 -11.83 9.76 -18.46
C SER A 256 -13.26 9.44 -18.02
N CYS A 257 -14.09 8.94 -18.94
CA CYS A 257 -15.45 8.50 -18.62
C CYS A 257 -15.44 7.47 -17.48
N GLY A 258 -16.55 7.33 -16.74
CA GLY A 258 -16.75 6.19 -15.83
C GLY A 258 -15.74 6.02 -14.68
N PHE A 259 -14.93 7.03 -14.36
CA PHE A 259 -13.93 6.93 -13.30
C PHE A 259 -14.55 6.51 -11.96
N GLY A 260 -13.98 5.48 -11.33
CA GLY A 260 -14.44 4.92 -10.06
C GLY A 260 -15.73 4.11 -10.13
N SER A 261 -16.19 3.73 -11.34
CA SER A 261 -17.40 2.90 -11.52
C SER A 261 -17.15 1.53 -12.15
N GLY A 262 -15.92 1.23 -12.57
CA GLY A 262 -15.56 0.02 -13.35
C GLY A 262 -16.13 -0.03 -14.77
N SER A 263 -17.12 0.81 -15.11
CA SER A 263 -17.73 0.86 -16.45
C SER A 263 -18.20 -0.53 -16.94
N ILE A 264 -18.63 -1.41 -16.02
CA ILE A 264 -19.05 -2.78 -16.30
C ILE A 264 -20.08 -2.79 -17.43
N GLU A 265 -19.75 -3.54 -18.49
CA GLU A 265 -20.54 -3.71 -19.71
C GLU A 265 -21.03 -2.39 -20.34
N SER A 266 -20.28 -1.30 -20.17
CA SER A 266 -20.65 -0.01 -20.73
C SER A 266 -20.43 0.01 -22.25
N PRO A 267 -21.47 0.26 -23.08
CA PRO A 267 -21.30 0.40 -24.52
C PRO A 267 -20.49 1.64 -24.92
N SER A 268 -20.33 2.60 -24.01
CA SER A 268 -19.81 3.93 -24.29
C SER A 268 -18.50 4.27 -23.58
N CYS A 269 -18.08 3.46 -22.60
CA CYS A 269 -16.92 3.77 -21.78
C CYS A 269 -16.04 2.54 -21.55
N GLY A 270 -14.74 2.73 -21.71
CA GLY A 270 -13.71 1.71 -21.54
C GLY A 270 -12.87 1.87 -20.29
N ASN A 271 -13.33 2.65 -19.31
CA ASN A 271 -12.59 2.88 -18.07
C ASN A 271 -12.87 1.76 -17.08
N CYS A 272 -12.26 0.60 -17.35
CA CYS A 272 -12.40 -0.58 -16.52
C CYS A 272 -11.51 -0.49 -15.28
N ASP A 273 -11.95 -1.14 -14.22
CA ASP A 273 -11.26 -1.25 -12.94
C ASP A 273 -11.42 -2.67 -12.42
N TYR A 274 -10.30 -3.39 -12.31
CA TYR A 274 -10.29 -4.79 -11.90
C TYR A 274 -10.81 -4.97 -10.47
N LEU A 275 -10.48 -4.05 -9.55
CA LEU A 275 -10.92 -4.11 -8.16
C LEU A 275 -12.41 -3.85 -8.02
N LEU A 276 -13.01 -3.11 -8.96
CA LEU A 276 -14.46 -2.92 -9.05
C LEU A 276 -15.16 -3.99 -9.90
N GLY A 277 -14.46 -5.07 -10.28
CA GLY A 277 -15.06 -6.22 -10.95
C GLY A 277 -15.21 -6.05 -12.46
N SER A 278 -14.29 -5.34 -13.11
CA SER A 278 -14.32 -5.16 -14.57
C SER A 278 -12.94 -5.22 -15.21
N TYR A 279 -12.86 -5.82 -16.40
CA TYR A 279 -11.59 -5.88 -17.12
C TYR A 279 -11.79 -5.89 -18.62
N CYS A 280 -10.83 -5.35 -19.37
CA CYS A 280 -10.88 -5.32 -20.81
C CYS A 280 -10.88 -6.75 -21.39
N ARG A 281 -11.96 -7.07 -22.11
CA ARG A 281 -12.16 -8.33 -22.83
C ARG A 281 -12.72 -8.07 -24.21
N ASP A 282 -12.57 -9.07 -25.09
CA ASP A 282 -13.26 -9.06 -26.37
C ASP A 282 -14.78 -9.10 -26.12
N LYS A 283 -15.54 -8.32 -26.90
CA LYS A 283 -16.99 -8.22 -26.78
C LYS A 283 -17.71 -9.55 -26.91
N SER A 284 -17.10 -10.56 -27.54
CA SER A 284 -17.67 -11.91 -27.65
C SER A 284 -17.85 -12.62 -26.30
N ILE A 285 -17.23 -12.11 -25.23
CA ILE A 285 -17.36 -12.63 -23.86
C ILE A 285 -18.48 -11.91 -23.08
N ALA A 286 -18.98 -10.78 -23.58
CA ALA A 286 -20.02 -9.99 -22.95
C ALA A 286 -21.34 -10.04 -23.75
N ASP A 287 -22.45 -9.76 -23.08
CA ASP A 287 -23.78 -9.70 -23.72
C ASP A 287 -24.05 -8.33 -24.38
N VAL A 288 -23.15 -7.37 -24.20
CA VAL A 288 -23.30 -5.99 -24.65
C VAL A 288 -22.25 -5.62 -25.69
N ASP A 289 -22.70 -5.11 -26.83
CA ASP A 289 -21.80 -4.60 -27.88
C ASP A 289 -21.34 -3.16 -27.58
N PRO A 290 -20.03 -2.85 -27.70
CA PRO A 290 -19.54 -1.48 -27.62
C PRO A 290 -19.98 -0.66 -28.85
N THR A 291 -20.10 0.66 -28.69
CA THR A 291 -20.50 1.57 -29.78
C THR A 291 -19.48 1.55 -30.91
N TYR A 292 -18.19 1.38 -30.57
CA TYR A 292 -17.08 1.29 -31.52
C TYR A 292 -16.07 0.25 -31.04
N GLY A 293 -15.34 -0.36 -31.98
CA GLY A 293 -14.33 -1.36 -31.69
C GLY A 293 -14.90 -2.72 -31.31
N ASN A 294 -14.04 -3.55 -30.71
CA ASN A 294 -14.36 -4.96 -30.39
C ASN A 294 -14.08 -5.33 -28.93
N PHE A 295 -13.75 -4.35 -28.08
CA PHE A 295 -13.42 -4.59 -26.68
C PHE A 295 -14.33 -3.81 -25.76
N ILE A 296 -14.61 -4.38 -24.59
CA ILE A 296 -15.49 -3.83 -23.56
C ILE A 296 -14.92 -4.14 -22.17
N CYS A 297 -15.32 -3.37 -21.17
CA CYS A 297 -15.12 -3.72 -19.77
C CYS A 297 -16.09 -4.85 -19.41
N ALA A 298 -15.65 -6.10 -19.51
CA ALA A 298 -16.49 -7.25 -19.16
C ALA A 298 -16.68 -7.35 -17.65
N ASP A 299 -17.84 -7.85 -17.24
CA ASP A 299 -18.16 -8.15 -15.85
C ASP A 299 -17.28 -9.31 -15.35
N LEU A 300 -16.63 -9.12 -14.19
CA LEU A 300 -15.85 -10.16 -13.49
C LEU A 300 -16.58 -10.70 -12.26
N ASN A 301 -17.78 -10.23 -11.98
CA ASN A 301 -18.62 -10.74 -10.90
C ASN A 301 -19.18 -12.11 -11.29
N CYS A 302 -19.37 -12.97 -10.29
CA CYS A 302 -19.87 -14.32 -10.49
C CYS A 302 -21.38 -14.31 -10.34
N LYS A 303 -22.05 -14.72 -11.41
CA LYS A 303 -23.49 -14.85 -11.51
C LYS A 303 -23.87 -16.32 -11.52
N ASP A 304 -25.06 -16.63 -11.01
CA ASP A 304 -25.60 -17.99 -11.01
C ASP A 304 -24.65 -19.03 -10.35
N THR A 305 -24.02 -18.65 -9.23
CA THR A 305 -23.08 -19.54 -8.52
C THR A 305 -23.78 -20.79 -7.98
N SER A 306 -23.01 -21.79 -7.56
CA SER A 306 -23.52 -23.09 -7.11
C SER A 306 -24.54 -23.02 -5.96
N ASN A 307 -24.51 -21.96 -5.15
CA ASN A 307 -25.46 -21.73 -4.05
C ASN A 307 -26.66 -20.84 -4.45
N GLY A 308 -26.71 -20.38 -5.70
CA GLY A 308 -27.78 -19.56 -6.25
C GLY A 308 -27.68 -18.06 -5.93
N ASN A 309 -26.59 -17.60 -5.31
CA ASN A 309 -26.34 -16.18 -5.05
C ASN A 309 -25.37 -15.58 -6.07
N ASP A 310 -25.40 -14.27 -6.18
CA ASP A 310 -24.42 -13.49 -6.93
C ASP A 310 -23.31 -13.01 -6.00
N TYR A 311 -22.08 -13.04 -6.49
CA TYR A 311 -20.91 -12.57 -5.76
C TYR A 311 -20.10 -11.59 -6.61
N THR A 312 -19.59 -10.56 -5.97
CA THR A 312 -18.66 -9.61 -6.56
C THR A 312 -17.28 -10.22 -6.72
N HIS A 313 -16.53 -9.69 -7.68
CA HIS A 313 -15.17 -10.12 -7.93
C HIS A 313 -14.29 -10.01 -6.66
N GLY A 314 -13.60 -11.10 -6.32
CA GLY A 314 -12.76 -11.19 -5.14
C GLY A 314 -13.46 -11.66 -3.86
N GLU A 315 -14.80 -11.79 -3.87
CA GLU A 315 -15.51 -12.36 -2.73
C GLU A 315 -15.24 -13.86 -2.57
N SER A 316 -15.32 -14.31 -1.32
CA SER A 316 -15.25 -15.73 -0.98
C SER A 316 -16.23 -16.08 0.13
N TRP A 317 -16.84 -17.25 0.01
CA TRP A 317 -17.91 -17.72 0.89
C TRP A 317 -17.74 -19.20 1.24
N CYS A 318 -18.43 -19.62 2.30
CA CYS A 318 -18.36 -20.99 2.76
C CYS A 318 -19.56 -21.82 2.29
N VAL A 319 -19.28 -22.99 1.75
CA VAL A 319 -20.29 -24.00 1.43
C VAL A 319 -19.98 -25.27 2.20
N ASN A 320 -21.02 -25.90 2.73
CA ASN A 320 -20.92 -27.21 3.36
C ASN A 320 -21.84 -28.18 2.61
N ASP A 321 -21.34 -29.39 2.35
CA ASP A 321 -22.08 -30.43 1.60
C ASP A 321 -23.08 -31.23 2.48
N ASP A 322 -23.28 -30.82 3.72
CA ASP A 322 -24.23 -31.44 4.63
C ASP A 322 -25.65 -30.86 4.49
N TYR A 323 -26.63 -31.72 4.78
CA TYR A 323 -28.04 -31.35 4.86
C TYR A 323 -28.40 -30.67 6.21
N GLY A 324 -27.52 -30.74 7.21
CA GLY A 324 -27.69 -30.17 8.54
C GLY A 324 -27.23 -28.71 8.67
N GLY A 325 -27.68 -28.02 9.73
CA GLY A 325 -27.20 -26.68 10.05
C GLY A 325 -25.71 -26.71 10.44
N VAL A 326 -24.90 -25.91 9.76
CA VAL A 326 -23.47 -25.76 10.06
C VAL A 326 -23.30 -25.23 11.50
N TYR A 327 -22.29 -25.72 12.23
CA TYR A 327 -21.93 -25.29 13.59
C TYR A 327 -22.89 -25.72 14.72
N GLU A 328 -23.90 -26.52 14.43
CA GLU A 328 -24.82 -27.02 15.45
C GLU A 328 -24.40 -28.38 16.03
N GLY A 329 -23.22 -28.91 15.69
CA GLY A 329 -22.82 -30.26 16.10
C GLY A 329 -23.69 -31.35 15.46
N GLY A 330 -24.43 -31.00 14.41
CA GLY A 330 -25.31 -31.90 13.67
C GLY A 330 -24.66 -32.50 12.44
N ASN A 331 -23.40 -32.15 12.13
CA ASN A 331 -22.91 -32.39 10.78
C ASN A 331 -22.72 -33.88 10.45
N SER A 332 -23.35 -34.36 9.37
CA SER A 332 -23.37 -35.78 8.96
C SER A 332 -21.97 -36.37 8.76
N VAL A 333 -21.73 -37.62 9.12
CA VAL A 333 -20.41 -38.25 8.90
C VAL A 333 -20.06 -38.23 7.41
N GLY A 334 -18.84 -37.77 7.08
CA GLY A 334 -18.34 -37.70 5.71
C GLY A 334 -18.59 -36.37 5.00
N SER A 335 -19.27 -35.41 5.64
CA SER A 335 -19.42 -34.07 5.08
C SER A 335 -18.13 -33.25 5.19
N GLU A 336 -17.88 -32.41 4.20
CA GLU A 336 -16.72 -31.54 4.04
C GLU A 336 -17.11 -30.05 4.00
N PHE A 337 -16.10 -29.20 4.14
CA PHE A 337 -16.24 -27.76 4.02
C PHE A 337 -15.49 -27.32 2.76
N TYR A 338 -16.12 -26.41 2.01
CA TYR A 338 -15.56 -25.85 0.80
C TYR A 338 -15.49 -24.34 0.95
N ARG A 339 -14.36 -23.78 0.55
CA ARG A 339 -14.20 -22.35 0.29
C ARG A 339 -14.47 -22.12 -1.17
N HIS A 340 -15.44 -21.27 -1.45
CA HIS A 340 -15.74 -20.82 -2.80
C HIS A 340 -15.17 -19.41 -2.96
N GLU A 341 -14.67 -19.09 -4.13
CA GLU A 341 -14.07 -17.79 -4.45
C GLU A 341 -14.52 -17.34 -5.84
N CYS A 342 -14.94 -16.08 -5.96
CA CYS A 342 -15.27 -15.48 -7.24
C CYS A 342 -14.05 -14.79 -7.84
N ILE A 343 -13.52 -15.31 -8.95
CA ILE A 343 -12.39 -14.70 -9.65
C ILE A 343 -12.62 -14.70 -11.16
N ASN A 344 -12.49 -13.54 -11.79
CA ASN A 344 -12.65 -13.35 -13.23
C ASN A 344 -13.99 -13.87 -13.80
N GLY A 345 -15.09 -13.74 -13.05
CA GLY A 345 -16.41 -14.24 -13.43
C GLY A 345 -16.57 -15.75 -13.27
N GLU A 346 -15.55 -16.44 -12.74
CA GLU A 346 -15.58 -17.89 -12.50
C GLU A 346 -15.59 -18.17 -11.00
N GLU A 347 -16.48 -19.09 -10.60
CA GLU A 347 -16.51 -19.65 -9.25
C GLU A 347 -15.46 -20.75 -9.13
N ILE A 348 -14.48 -20.54 -8.26
CA ILE A 348 -13.45 -21.51 -7.91
C ILE A 348 -13.85 -22.18 -6.60
N VAL A 349 -13.86 -23.51 -6.60
CA VAL A 349 -14.22 -24.33 -5.44
C VAL A 349 -12.98 -25.01 -4.90
N GLU A 350 -12.64 -24.72 -3.65
CA GLU A 350 -11.50 -25.31 -2.94
C GLU A 350 -11.99 -26.05 -1.70
N PRO A 351 -11.73 -27.37 -1.58
CA PRO A 351 -12.03 -28.09 -0.34
C PRO A 351 -11.08 -27.63 0.76
N CYS A 352 -11.61 -27.37 1.95
CA CYS A 352 -10.80 -27.30 3.16
C CYS A 352 -10.24 -28.70 3.49
N GLU A 353 -9.22 -28.78 4.36
CA GLU A 353 -8.58 -30.07 4.67
C GLU A 353 -9.60 -31.18 5.04
N GLY A 354 -9.43 -32.32 4.37
CA GLY A 354 -10.35 -33.45 4.42
C GLY A 354 -10.61 -33.96 5.84
N LEU A 355 -11.70 -34.73 5.99
CA LEU A 355 -12.14 -35.25 7.30
C LEU A 355 -12.38 -34.12 8.34
N ARG A 356 -12.65 -32.89 7.89
CA ARG A 356 -12.87 -31.71 8.75
C ARG A 356 -11.72 -31.45 9.70
N GLN A 357 -10.48 -31.66 9.23
CA GLN A 357 -9.32 -31.08 9.92
C GLN A 357 -9.34 -29.56 9.84
N GLU A 358 -9.98 -29.02 8.79
CA GLU A 358 -10.29 -27.60 8.67
C GLU A 358 -11.80 -27.36 8.51
N VAL A 359 -12.20 -26.15 8.87
CA VAL A 359 -13.56 -25.62 8.75
C VAL A 359 -13.49 -24.27 8.04
N CYS A 360 -14.36 -24.06 7.07
CA CYS A 360 -14.49 -22.79 6.39
C CYS A 360 -15.23 -21.79 7.29
N GLY A 361 -14.57 -20.70 7.66
CA GLY A 361 -15.19 -19.55 8.33
C GLY A 361 -15.38 -18.39 7.36
N GLU A 362 -16.54 -17.75 7.41
CA GLU A 362 -16.89 -16.59 6.57
C GLU A 362 -17.09 -15.34 7.44
N THR A 363 -16.63 -14.19 6.94
CA THR A 363 -16.87 -12.88 7.52
C THR A 363 -17.44 -11.96 6.46
N ILE A 364 -18.49 -11.21 6.82
CA ILE A 364 -19.11 -10.23 5.95
C ILE A 364 -18.72 -8.84 6.45
N ALA A 365 -18.10 -8.04 5.58
CA ALA A 365 -17.72 -6.67 5.87
C ALA A 365 -18.94 -5.72 5.81
N ASN A 366 -18.78 -4.49 6.29
CA ASN A 366 -19.87 -3.50 6.36
C ASN A 366 -20.45 -3.07 4.99
N ASN A 367 -19.76 -3.40 3.90
CA ASN A 367 -20.18 -3.17 2.51
C ASN A 367 -20.77 -4.43 1.86
N ASP A 368 -21.21 -5.40 2.66
CA ASP A 368 -21.72 -6.71 2.24
C ASP A 368 -20.70 -7.59 1.50
N PHE A 369 -19.41 -7.22 1.51
CA PHE A 369 -18.34 -8.04 0.92
C PHE A 369 -17.98 -9.21 1.83
N SER A 370 -18.13 -10.42 1.31
CA SER A 370 -17.86 -11.69 1.98
C SER A 370 -16.41 -12.15 1.75
N SER A 371 -15.78 -12.61 2.84
CA SER A 371 -14.46 -13.24 2.79
C SER A 371 -14.46 -14.52 3.62
N ALA A 372 -13.98 -15.61 3.01
CA ALA A 372 -13.94 -16.92 3.60
C ALA A 372 -12.51 -17.46 3.72
N ILE A 373 -12.26 -18.22 4.77
CA ILE A 373 -10.96 -18.84 5.04
C ILE A 373 -11.14 -20.21 5.69
N CYS A 374 -10.37 -21.20 5.24
CA CYS A 374 -10.25 -22.48 5.92
C CYS A 374 -9.37 -22.31 7.17
N THR A 375 -9.89 -22.73 8.31
CA THR A 375 -9.20 -22.65 9.60
C THR A 375 -9.16 -24.00 10.28
N PRO A 376 -8.10 -24.32 11.06
CA PRO A 376 -8.01 -25.59 11.76
C PRO A 376 -9.20 -25.81 12.69
N ASN A 377 -9.79 -27.00 12.64
CA ASN A 377 -10.87 -27.43 13.52
C ASN A 377 -10.31 -27.77 14.92
N ARG A 378 -10.49 -26.87 15.89
CA ARG A 378 -9.93 -27.03 17.25
C ARG A 378 -10.85 -27.84 18.16
N TYR A 379 -11.12 -29.09 17.78
CA TYR A 379 -12.02 -29.98 18.52
C TYR A 379 -11.33 -30.83 19.61
N ASN A 380 -10.01 -30.98 19.54
CA ASN A 380 -9.26 -32.01 20.30
C ASN A 380 -9.48 -31.93 21.82
N SER A 381 -9.61 -30.72 22.37
CA SER A 381 -9.76 -30.47 23.80
C SER A 381 -11.21 -30.44 24.28
N CYS A 382 -12.21 -30.59 23.39
CA CYS A 382 -13.63 -30.53 23.77
C CYS A 382 -13.98 -31.54 24.86
N PHE A 383 -13.51 -32.79 24.70
CA PHE A 383 -13.85 -33.90 25.59
C PHE A 383 -13.23 -33.78 26.99
N GLU A 384 -12.26 -32.88 27.16
CA GLU A 384 -11.58 -32.64 28.44
C GLU A 384 -12.34 -31.61 29.30
N GLN A 385 -13.34 -30.92 28.74
CA GLN A 385 -14.01 -29.83 29.44
C GLN A 385 -15.18 -30.32 30.30
N GLY A 386 -15.14 -29.97 31.59
CA GLY A 386 -16.18 -30.34 32.56
C GLY A 386 -17.23 -29.25 32.84
N ASN A 387 -17.09 -28.07 32.25
CA ASN A 387 -18.00 -26.95 32.47
C ASN A 387 -18.27 -26.19 31.17
N LYS A 388 -19.39 -25.48 31.14
CA LYS A 388 -19.89 -24.75 29.98
C LYS A 388 -18.94 -23.61 29.55
N ASP A 389 -18.49 -22.79 30.49
CA ASP A 389 -17.66 -21.61 30.19
C ASP A 389 -16.36 -22.00 29.49
N SER A 390 -15.68 -23.04 29.99
CA SER A 390 -14.49 -23.58 29.32
C SER A 390 -14.85 -24.23 27.98
N CYS A 391 -15.97 -24.95 27.88
CA CYS A 391 -16.36 -25.57 26.63
C CYS A 391 -16.58 -24.54 25.51
N GLU A 392 -17.23 -23.43 25.81
CA GLU A 392 -17.66 -22.42 24.83
C GLU A 392 -16.61 -21.31 24.58
N ASP A 393 -15.38 -21.48 25.07
CA ASP A 393 -14.28 -20.54 24.82
C ASP A 393 -13.76 -20.64 23.38
N THR A 394 -14.29 -19.76 22.51
CA THR A 394 -13.97 -19.70 21.09
C THR A 394 -12.53 -19.27 20.80
N LEU A 395 -11.79 -18.74 21.77
CA LEU A 395 -10.37 -18.41 21.58
C LEU A 395 -9.50 -19.66 21.60
N GLU A 396 -9.93 -20.70 22.32
CA GLU A 396 -9.16 -21.91 22.54
C GLU A 396 -9.66 -23.10 21.71
N ARG A 397 -10.97 -23.16 21.42
CA ARG A 397 -11.60 -24.38 20.86
C ARG A 397 -12.90 -24.13 20.11
N ASP A 398 -13.27 -25.11 19.29
CA ASP A 398 -14.48 -25.09 18.48
C ASP A 398 -15.49 -26.13 19.02
N CYS A 399 -15.97 -25.90 20.25
CA CYS A 399 -16.88 -26.82 20.97
C CYS A 399 -18.23 -26.18 21.32
N ILE A 400 -19.22 -27.03 21.60
CA ILE A 400 -20.57 -26.66 22.03
C ILE A 400 -20.95 -27.45 23.29
N TRP A 401 -21.58 -26.76 24.25
CA TRP A 401 -22.12 -27.41 25.45
C TRP A 401 -23.53 -27.93 25.18
N ARG A 402 -23.78 -29.21 25.46
CA ARG A 402 -25.10 -29.82 25.35
C ARG A 402 -25.60 -30.25 26.71
N GLU A 403 -26.68 -29.60 27.17
CA GLU A 403 -27.37 -29.97 28.40
C GLU A 403 -28.12 -31.29 28.27
N GLY A 404 -28.31 -32.00 29.37
CA GLY A 404 -29.05 -33.27 29.43
C GLY A 404 -28.30 -34.50 28.94
N ILE A 405 -27.08 -34.35 28.41
CA ILE A 405 -26.18 -35.47 28.07
C ILE A 405 -25.25 -35.72 29.27
N PRO A 406 -25.37 -36.85 30.00
CA PRO A 406 -24.48 -37.18 31.10
C PRO A 406 -23.04 -37.23 30.59
N GLY A 407 -22.16 -36.40 31.18
CA GLY A 407 -20.74 -36.33 30.82
C GLY A 407 -20.07 -37.70 30.84
N SER A 408 -19.29 -37.99 29.81
CA SER A 408 -18.38 -39.15 29.75
C SER A 408 -17.19 -38.93 30.70
N TYR A 409 -17.43 -38.94 32.00
CA TYR A 409 -16.37 -39.17 32.98
C TYR A 409 -16.42 -40.65 33.40
N ASN A 410 -15.92 -41.52 32.50
CA ASN A 410 -15.44 -42.85 32.88
C ASN A 410 -13.99 -42.69 33.37
N TYR A 411 -13.82 -42.12 34.55
CA TYR A 411 -12.68 -42.45 35.39
C TYR A 411 -13.21 -43.47 36.39
N GLU A 412 -12.46 -44.54 36.69
CA GLU A 412 -12.83 -45.61 37.65
C GLU A 412 -13.09 -45.12 39.11
N GLY A 413 -13.24 -43.80 39.31
CA GLY A 413 -13.68 -43.13 40.51
C GLY A 413 -15.03 -42.40 40.41
N ALA A 414 -15.80 -42.50 39.31
CA ALA A 414 -17.20 -42.03 39.24
C ALA A 414 -18.14 -42.93 40.07
N LYS A 415 -17.74 -43.19 41.32
CA LYS A 415 -18.59 -43.76 42.33
C LYS A 415 -19.60 -42.70 42.73
N GLN A 416 -20.84 -43.02 42.42
CA GLN A 416 -22.00 -42.71 43.22
C GLN A 416 -22.37 -41.22 43.25
N ILE A 417 -23.48 -40.94 42.58
CA ILE A 417 -24.34 -39.77 42.77
C ILE A 417 -24.47 -39.52 44.28
N TRP A 418 -23.68 -38.59 44.82
CA TRP A 418 -23.80 -38.11 46.19
C TRP A 418 -24.99 -37.15 46.23
N PRO A 419 -25.95 -37.33 47.17
CA PRO A 419 -27.06 -36.40 47.31
C PRO A 419 -26.51 -35.07 47.85
N GLY A 420 -26.39 -34.07 46.97
CA GLY A 420 -25.93 -32.72 47.34
C GLY A 420 -24.97 -32.05 46.36
N PHE A 421 -24.47 -32.74 45.34
CA PHE A 421 -23.71 -32.08 44.27
C PHE A 421 -24.64 -31.56 43.17
N PRO A 422 -24.46 -30.33 42.67
CA PRO A 422 -25.20 -29.86 41.49
C PRO A 422 -24.86 -30.81 40.34
N SER A 423 -25.89 -31.53 39.88
CA SER A 423 -25.82 -32.43 38.73
C SER A 423 -25.25 -31.66 37.55
N ILE A 424 -23.99 -31.92 37.19
CA ILE A 424 -23.42 -31.41 35.94
C ILE A 424 -24.20 -32.11 34.83
N THR A 425 -25.22 -31.41 34.34
CA THR A 425 -26.23 -31.93 33.41
C THR A 425 -25.85 -31.51 32.01
N GLY A 426 -24.61 -31.73 31.60
CA GLY A 426 -24.18 -31.46 30.24
C GLY A 426 -22.81 -32.02 29.88
N SER A 427 -22.56 -32.07 28.58
CA SER A 427 -21.32 -32.55 27.97
C SER A 427 -20.79 -31.53 26.96
N CYS A 428 -19.47 -31.39 26.89
CA CYS A 428 -18.81 -30.60 25.86
C CYS A 428 -18.52 -31.46 24.63
N LEU A 429 -18.98 -31.02 23.45
CA LEU A 429 -18.86 -31.75 22.19
C LEU A 429 -18.23 -30.85 21.11
N PRO A 430 -17.50 -31.41 20.13
CA PRO A 430 -17.08 -30.65 18.95
C PRO A 430 -18.26 -29.99 18.24
N LYS A 431 -18.12 -28.72 17.83
CA LYS A 431 -19.08 -28.06 16.92
C LYS A 431 -19.10 -28.74 15.56
N ASN A 432 -17.92 -29.12 15.07
CA ASN A 432 -17.73 -29.87 13.84
C ASN A 432 -16.96 -31.14 14.19
N SER A 433 -17.65 -32.27 14.29
CA SER A 433 -17.00 -33.53 14.64
C SER A 433 -16.06 -33.97 13.51
N PRO A 434 -14.78 -34.29 13.79
CA PRO A 434 -13.84 -34.71 12.77
C PRO A 434 -14.25 -36.06 12.15
N GLY A 435 -13.89 -36.26 10.90
CA GLY A 435 -13.83 -37.58 10.30
C GLY A 435 -12.64 -38.38 10.87
N ARG A 436 -12.73 -39.71 10.75
CA ARG A 436 -11.59 -40.61 10.99
C ARG A 436 -11.48 -41.54 9.79
N GLU A 437 -10.25 -41.86 9.38
CA GLU A 437 -9.96 -42.87 8.36
C GLU A 437 -10.18 -44.27 8.94
N PHE A 438 -11.41 -44.59 9.29
CA PHE A 438 -11.71 -45.88 9.92
C PHE A 438 -11.42 -47.07 8.99
N TRP A 439 -11.20 -46.82 7.69
CA TRP A 439 -10.89 -47.78 6.64
C TRP A 439 -9.40 -48.08 6.47
N GLU A 440 -8.48 -47.30 7.05
CA GLU A 440 -7.03 -47.51 6.89
C GLU A 440 -6.42 -48.54 7.87
N GLY A 441 -7.19 -49.01 8.85
CA GLY A 441 -6.74 -50.07 9.76
C GLY A 441 -6.67 -51.44 9.09
N GLU A 442 -5.65 -52.25 9.43
CA GLU A 442 -5.55 -53.65 8.99
C GLU A 442 -6.80 -54.48 9.36
N GLU A 443 -7.48 -54.15 10.46
CA GLU A 443 -8.75 -54.78 10.85
C GLU A 443 -9.90 -54.41 9.91
N SER A 444 -9.93 -53.18 9.40
CA SER A 444 -10.99 -52.63 8.54
C SER A 444 -10.97 -53.25 7.13
N GLN A 445 -9.78 -53.52 6.60
CA GLN A 445 -9.59 -54.20 5.32
C GLN A 445 -10.10 -55.66 5.32
N SER A 446 -10.29 -56.26 6.50
CA SER A 446 -10.79 -57.64 6.60
C SER A 446 -12.32 -57.78 6.47
N TYR A 447 -13.05 -56.65 6.51
CA TYR A 447 -14.52 -56.61 6.46
C TYR A 447 -15.09 -56.01 5.16
N CYS A 448 -14.26 -55.40 4.32
CA CYS A 448 -14.59 -54.95 2.96
C CYS A 448 -14.07 -55.96 1.93
#